data_AF-A0A4R1S7A2-F1
#
_entry.id   AF-A0A4R1S7A2-F1
#
_cell.length_a   1.000
_cell.length_b   1.000
_cell.length_c   1.000
_cell.angle_alpha   90.00
_cell.angle_beta   90.00
_cell.angle_gamma   90.00
#
_symmetry.space_group_name_H-M   'P 1'
#
loop_
_entity.id
_entity.type
_entity.pdbx_description
1 polymer ?
#
loop_
_entity_poly.entity_id
_entity_poly.type
_entity_poly.pdbx_seq_one_letter_code
_entity_poly.pdbx_strand_id
1 'polypeptide(L)'
;MSSIQNPLSVSLNTPQWQRGLDPEQRKLAKACSDFETVLVKQMLEAMQGSTPLFGKGFGGEYFQSLFQEELSKEISVNGLGVGKMMFEQLNQAQNSKKAK
;
A
#
# COMPACT_ATOMS: atom_id res chain seq x y z
N MET A 1 -35.94 -8.97 -9.03
CA MET A 1 -34.53 -8.75 -9.43
C MET A 1 -34.13 -7.34 -9.02
N SER A 2 -33.49 -7.22 -7.86
CA SER A 2 -32.71 -6.04 -7.48
C SER A 2 -31.75 -6.53 -6.39
N SER A 3 -30.50 -6.75 -6.80
CA SER A 3 -29.44 -7.24 -5.93
C SER A 3 -29.18 -6.21 -4.83
N ILE A 4 -29.41 -6.59 -3.57
CA ILE A 4 -29.06 -5.76 -2.43
C ILE A 4 -27.52 -5.78 -2.34
N GLN A 5 -26.90 -4.69 -2.79
CA GLN A 5 -25.48 -4.46 -2.58
C GLN A 5 -25.24 -4.32 -1.07
N ASN A 6 -24.65 -5.34 -0.45
CA ASN A 6 -24.33 -5.34 0.97
C ASN A 6 -23.29 -4.22 1.28
N PRO A 7 -23.64 -3.19 2.06
CA PRO A 7 -22.76 -2.05 2.34
C PRO A 7 -21.54 -2.40 3.22
N LEU A 8 -21.44 -3.64 3.72
CA LEU A 8 -20.36 -4.09 4.59
C LEU A 8 -19.27 -4.93 3.88
N SER A 9 -19.22 -4.92 2.54
CA SER A 9 -18.09 -5.52 1.79
C SER A 9 -16.81 -4.66 1.80
N VAL A 10 -16.67 -3.75 2.77
CA VAL A 10 -15.38 -3.11 3.05
C VAL A 10 -14.45 -4.20 3.56
N SER A 11 -13.59 -4.68 2.66
CA SER A 11 -12.49 -5.58 2.97
C SER A 11 -11.82 -5.11 4.26
N LEU A 12 -11.66 -6.00 5.24
CA LEU A 12 -11.07 -5.77 6.57
C LEU A 12 -9.62 -5.24 6.52
N ASN A 13 -9.10 -4.90 5.35
CA ASN A 13 -7.76 -4.41 5.11
C ASN A 13 -7.74 -3.02 4.45
N THR A 14 -8.78 -2.19 4.68
CA THR A 14 -8.80 -0.83 4.14
C THR A 14 -8.03 0.09 5.08
N PRO A 15 -6.95 0.76 4.64
CA PRO A 15 -6.14 1.64 5.49
C PRO A 15 -7.00 2.68 6.21
N GLN A 16 -6.71 2.97 7.49
CA GLN A 16 -7.57 3.88 8.28
C GLN A 16 -7.78 5.26 7.66
N TRP A 17 -6.83 5.74 6.84
CA TRP A 17 -6.86 7.04 6.16
C TRP A 17 -7.78 7.08 4.93
N GLN A 18 -8.29 5.93 4.46
CA GLN A 18 -9.25 5.85 3.37
C GLN A 18 -10.71 5.93 3.83
N ARG A 19 -10.95 5.95 5.15
CA ARG A 19 -12.31 6.07 5.70
C ARG A 19 -12.85 7.48 5.48
N GLY A 20 -14.10 7.58 5.05
CA GLY A 20 -14.77 8.86 4.80
C GLY A 20 -14.50 9.51 3.45
N LEU A 21 -13.74 8.85 2.57
CA LEU A 21 -13.53 9.32 1.19
C LEU A 21 -14.78 9.13 0.33
N ASP A 22 -15.05 10.12 -0.54
CA ASP A 22 -16.07 10.02 -1.57
C ASP A 22 -15.70 8.94 -2.63
N PRO A 23 -16.63 8.51 -3.51
CA PRO A 23 -16.36 7.47 -4.50
C PRO A 23 -15.18 7.74 -5.44
N GLU A 24 -14.99 8.98 -5.90
CA GLU A 24 -13.88 9.37 -6.78
C GLU A 24 -12.56 9.43 -6.01
N GLN A 25 -12.58 10.02 -4.81
CA GLN A 25 -11.42 9.98 -3.91
C GLN A 25 -11.00 8.56 -3.57
N ARG A 26 -11.95 7.64 -3.38
CA ARG A 26 -11.67 6.24 -3.10
C ARG A 26 -10.99 5.54 -4.27
N LYS A 27 -11.39 5.84 -5.52
CA LYS A 27 -10.70 5.31 -6.72
C LYS A 27 -9.27 5.82 -6.79
N LEU A 28 -9.05 7.11 -6.56
CA LEU A 28 -7.72 7.71 -6.55
C LEU A 28 -6.84 7.13 -5.44
N ALA A 29 -7.38 7.01 -4.22
CA ALA A 29 -6.70 6.42 -3.07
C ALA A 29 -6.32 4.96 -3.34
N LYS A 30 -7.24 4.17 -3.92
CA LYS A 30 -6.96 2.79 -4.32
C LYS A 30 -5.82 2.71 -5.33
N ALA A 31 -5.84 3.54 -6.38
CA ALA A 31 -4.76 3.55 -7.36
C ALA A 31 -3.39 3.91 -6.74
N CYS A 32 -3.37 4.83 -5.76
CA CYS A 32 -2.15 5.19 -5.04
C CYS A 32 -1.65 4.04 -4.13
N SER A 33 -2.56 3.31 -3.46
CA SER A 33 -2.21 2.13 -2.67
C SER A 33 -1.73 0.96 -3.54
N ASP A 34 -2.35 0.73 -4.69
CA ASP A 34 -1.93 -0.30 -5.64
C ASP A 34 -0.54 0.04 -6.20
N PHE A 35 -0.27 1.32 -6.50
CA PHE A 35 1.06 1.79 -6.90
C PHE A 35 2.11 1.56 -5.80
N GLU A 36 1.80 1.92 -4.55
CA GLU A 36 2.69 1.68 -3.42
C GLU A 36 3.04 0.21 -3.28
N THR A 37 2.07 -0.69 -3.46
CA THR A 37 2.32 -2.15 -3.43
C THR A 37 3.36 -2.56 -4.46
N VAL A 38 3.26 -2.05 -5.70
CA VAL A 38 4.24 -2.32 -6.76
C VAL A 38 5.60 -1.72 -6.42
N LEU A 39 5.64 -0.49 -5.93
CA LEU A 39 6.87 0.19 -5.53
C LEU A 39 7.62 -0.59 -4.44
N VAL A 40 6.90 -1.03 -3.41
CA VAL A 40 7.46 -1.80 -2.30
C VAL A 40 8.00 -3.14 -2.78
N LYS A 41 7.26 -3.83 -3.66
CA LYS A 41 7.75 -5.06 -4.29
C LYS A 41 9.05 -4.83 -5.04
N GLN A 42 9.14 -3.77 -5.85
CA GLN A 42 10.35 -3.43 -6.60
C GLN A 42 11.52 -3.07 -5.68
N MET A 43 11.27 -2.34 -4.59
CA MET A 43 12.28 -2.04 -3.58
C MET A 43 12.82 -3.33 -2.96
N LEU A 44 11.94 -4.29 -2.63
CA LEU A 44 12.33 -5.57 -2.06
C LEU A 44 13.13 -6.44 -3.03
N GLU A 45 12.72 -6.48 -4.30
CA GLU A 45 13.46 -7.17 -5.35
C GLU A 45 14.88 -6.57 -5.53
N ALA A 46 14.99 -5.25 -5.54
CA ALA A 46 16.28 -4.55 -5.61
C ALA A 46 17.17 -4.82 -4.38
N MET A 47 16.58 -4.85 -3.18
CA MET A 47 17.30 -5.17 -1.94
C MET A 47 17.85 -6.60 -1.96
N GLN A 48 17.11 -7.58 -2.48
CA GLN A 48 17.56 -8.96 -2.60
C GLN A 48 18.69 -9.13 -3.63
N GLY A 49 18.65 -8.37 -4.73
CA GLY A 49 19.67 -8.44 -5.78
C GLY A 49 20.99 -7.75 -5.45
N SER A 50 21.01 -6.81 -4.50
CA SER A 50 22.16 -5.91 -4.29
C SER A 50 23.29 -6.50 -3.44
N THR A 51 23.00 -7.40 -2.48
CA THR A 51 23.94 -8.18 -1.66
C THR A 51 23.10 -9.09 -0.75
N PRO A 52 23.53 -10.32 -0.39
CA PRO A 52 22.85 -11.09 0.65
C PRO A 52 22.88 -10.32 1.97
N LEU A 53 21.82 -9.57 2.25
CA LEU A 53 21.68 -8.66 3.41
C LEU A 53 21.95 -9.38 4.74
N PHE A 54 21.68 -10.68 4.79
CA PHE A 54 21.84 -11.52 5.97
C PHE A 54 22.95 -12.57 5.82
N GLY A 55 23.82 -12.44 4.81
CA GLY A 55 24.86 -13.42 4.51
C GLY A 55 24.32 -14.68 3.80
N LYS A 56 25.18 -15.70 3.67
CA LYS A 56 24.85 -16.98 3.00
C LYS A 56 24.68 -18.10 4.02
N GLY A 57 23.94 -19.14 3.65
CA GLY A 57 23.71 -20.35 4.47
C GLY A 57 22.48 -20.24 5.38
N PHE A 58 22.24 -21.30 6.17
CA PHE A 58 21.02 -21.47 6.96
C PHE A 58 20.67 -20.26 7.86
N GLY A 59 21.67 -19.66 8.52
CA GLY A 59 21.46 -18.48 9.36
C GLY A 59 20.95 -17.28 8.55
N GLY A 60 21.51 -17.05 7.36
CA GLY A 60 21.09 -15.95 6.49
C GLY A 60 19.68 -16.14 5.95
N GLU A 61 19.34 -17.36 5.53
CA GLU A 61 17.99 -17.71 5.07
C GLU A 61 16.95 -17.56 6.19
N TYR A 62 17.31 -17.93 7.43
CA TYR A 62 16.44 -17.77 8.60
C TYR A 62 16.18 -16.30 8.93
N PHE A 63 17.20 -15.44 8.94
CA PHE A 63 16.99 -14.00 9.16
C PHE A 63 16.26 -13.33 8.00
N GLN A 64 16.48 -13.79 6.77
CA GLN A 64 15.76 -13.28 5.60
C GLN A 64 14.27 -13.58 5.67
N SER A 65 13.87 -14.78 6.09
CA SER A 65 12.46 -15.13 6.23
C SER A 65 11.79 -14.34 7.36
N LEU A 66 12.45 -14.19 8.51
CA LEU A 66 11.97 -13.35 9.62
C LEU A 66 11.76 -11.89 9.19
N PHE A 67 12.73 -11.33 8.46
CA PHE A 67 12.62 -9.96 7.94
C PHE A 67 11.46 -9.82 6.96
N GLN A 68 11.30 -10.75 6.02
CA GLN A 68 10.20 -10.73 5.05
C GLN A 68 8.84 -10.88 5.74
N GLU A 69 8.74 -11.70 6.78
CA GLU A 69 7.51 -11.89 7.55
C GLU A 69 7.08 -10.61 8.27
N GLU A 70 7.99 -10.00 9.04
CA GLU A 70 7.69 -8.75 9.76
C GLU A 70 7.40 -7.59 8.81
N LEU A 71 8.17 -7.49 7.72
CA LEU A 71 7.92 -6.47 6.72
C LEU A 71 6.55 -6.66 6.06
N SER A 72 6.14 -7.90 5.77
CA SER A 72 4.82 -8.19 5.22
C SER A 72 3.69 -7.80 6.18
N LYS A 73 3.88 -8.01 7.50
CA LYS A 73 2.93 -7.58 8.53
C LYS A 73 2.79 -6.05 8.54
N GLU A 74 3.89 -5.31 8.55
CA GLU A 74 3.88 -3.85 8.55
C GLU A 74 3.23 -3.26 7.28
N ILE A 75 3.62 -3.75 6.11
CA ILE A 75 3.05 -3.30 4.82
C ILE A 75 1.56 -3.62 4.76
N SER A 76 1.12 -4.77 5.26
CA SER A 76 -0.29 -5.16 5.23
C SER A 76 -1.16 -4.23 6.07
N VAL A 77 -0.66 -3.64 7.16
CA VAL A 77 -1.49 -2.82 8.05
C VAL A 77 -1.55 -1.36 7.57
N ASN A 78 -0.39 -0.77 7.23
CA ASN A 78 -0.31 0.68 6.97
C ASN A 78 0.35 1.05 5.62
N GLY A 79 0.91 0.08 4.89
CA GLY A 79 1.84 0.37 3.79
C GLY A 79 3.09 1.10 4.28
N LEU A 80 3.83 1.75 3.38
CA LEU A 80 4.95 2.64 3.73
C LEU A 80 4.50 4.11 3.87
N GLY A 81 3.22 4.41 3.65
CA GLY A 81 2.65 5.76 3.69
C GLY A 81 2.86 6.57 2.41
N VAL A 82 3.54 6.03 1.40
CA VAL A 82 3.80 6.69 0.12
C VAL A 82 2.49 6.86 -0.66
N GLY A 83 1.63 5.84 -0.65
CA GLY A 83 0.32 5.90 -1.32
C GLY A 83 -0.57 7.00 -0.73
N LYS A 84 -0.53 7.18 0.59
CA LYS A 84 -1.25 8.26 1.28
C LYS A 84 -0.71 9.64 0.88
N MET A 85 0.61 9.83 0.91
CA MET A 85 1.23 11.09 0.51
C MET A 85 0.91 11.46 -0.95
N MET A 86 0.95 10.49 -1.85
CA MET A 86 0.61 10.68 -3.26
C MET A 86 -0.86 11.08 -3.43
N PHE A 87 -1.78 10.41 -2.72
CA PHE A 87 -3.19 10.76 -2.71
C PHE A 87 -3.43 12.19 -2.25
N GLU A 88 -2.80 12.62 -1.15
CA GLU A 88 -2.94 13.98 -0.60
C GLU A 88 -2.52 15.05 -1.61
N GLN A 89 -1.35 14.87 -2.26
CA GLN A 89 -0.84 15.81 -3.27
C GLN A 89 -1.74 15.88 -4.50
N LEU A 90 -2.18 14.72 -5.02
CA LEU A 90 -3.03 14.66 -6.21
C LEU A 90 -4.42 15.22 -5.93
N ASN A 91 -5.03 14.89 -4.78
CA ASN A 91 -6.34 15.39 -4.40
C ASN A 91 -6.30 16.92 -4.18
N GLN A 92 -5.24 17.44 -3.56
CA GLN A 92 -5.04 18.88 -3.43
C GLN A 92 -4.92 19.56 -4.81
N ALA A 93 -4.09 19.04 -5.70
CA ALA A 93 -3.91 19.59 -7.05
C ALA A 93 -5.21 19.58 -7.87
N GLN A 94 -6.04 18.55 -7.73
CA GLN A 94 -7.37 18.48 -8.39
C GLN A 94 -8.33 19.53 -7.83
N ASN A 95 -8.37 19.71 -6.51
CA ASN A 95 -9.24 20.70 -5.88
C ASN A 95 -8.82 22.14 -6.21
N SER A 96 -7.50 22.42 -6.26
CA SER A 96 -6.99 23.73 -6.69
C SER A 96 -7.33 24.06 -8.14
N LYS A 97 -7.45 23.06 -9.03
CA LYS A 97 -7.87 23.26 -10.43
C LYS A 97 -9.38 23.47 -10.60
N LYS A 98 -10.21 22.97 -9.68
CA LYS A 98 -11.68 23.19 -9.70
C LYS A 98 -12.10 24.56 -9.17
N ALA A 99 -11.26 25.21 -8.36
CA ALA A 99 -11.51 26.51 -7.76
C ALA A 99 -11.15 27.70 -8.68
N LYS A 100 -10.67 27.42 -9.90
CA LYS A 100 -10.19 28.41 -10.88
C LYS A 100 -10.98 28.24 -12.17
#